data_AF-A0A428D947-F1
#
_entry.id   AF-A0A428D947-F1
#
_cell.length_a   1.000
_cell.length_b   1.000
_cell.length_c   1.000
_cell.angle_alpha   90.00
_cell.angle_beta   90.00
_cell.angle_gamma   90.00
#
_symmetry.space_group_name_H-M   'P 1'
#
loop_
_entity.id
_entity.type
_entity.pdbx_description
1 polymer ?
#
loop_
_entity_poly.entity_id
_entity_poly.type
_entity_poly.pdbx_seq_one_letter_code
_entity_poly.pdbx_strand_id
1 'polypeptide(L)'
;MTTRVGEARIAFYNQGISALSAFDNAGDLQGAAYDSGKQYGMNVITPLLKGAIMYTELVSEAVPKLPSKYQSEVGGEDLDSEVLESEIRSLEASLHGIRWMYYAMVGDESTSTSTLSSLLNRMDSLTGQRNEASQVKSICWKF
;
A
#
# COMPACT_ATOMS: atom_id res chain seq x y z
N MET A 1 16.25 1.22 -5.37
CA MET A 1 16.91 0.00 -5.89
C MET A 1 16.42 -0.36 -7.30
N THR A 2 15.15 -0.16 -7.62
CA THR A 2 14.54 -0.47 -8.93
C THR A 2 15.05 0.39 -10.10
N THR A 3 15.30 1.69 -9.87
CA THR A 3 15.81 2.62 -10.90
C THR A 3 17.17 2.20 -11.47
N ARG A 4 18.10 1.78 -10.60
CA ARG A 4 19.44 1.31 -11.01
C ARG A 4 19.41 0.05 -11.86
N VAL A 5 18.46 -0.85 -11.61
CA VAL A 5 18.30 -2.07 -12.41
C VAL A 5 17.70 -1.74 -13.79
N GLY A 6 16.74 -0.81 -13.84
CA GLY A 6 16.18 -0.31 -15.10
C GLY A 6 17.23 0.36 -15.99
N GLU A 7 18.03 1.26 -15.43
CA GLU A 7 19.12 1.95 -16.13
C GLU A 7 20.14 0.97 -16.74
N ALA A 8 20.57 -0.04 -15.96
CA ALA A 8 21.52 -1.04 -16.44
C ALA A 8 20.96 -1.87 -17.61
N ARG A 9 19.66 -2.23 -17.55
CA ARG A 9 18.99 -2.97 -18.64
C ARG A 9 18.86 -2.12 -19.90
N ILE A 10 18.47 -0.85 -19.76
CA ILE A 10 18.37 0.09 -20.89
C ILE A 10 19.74 0.27 -21.56
N ALA A 11 20.81 0.45 -20.77
CA ALA A 11 22.16 0.55 -21.29
C ALA A 11 22.57 -0.70 -22.09
N PHE A 12 22.25 -1.90 -21.58
CA PHE A 12 22.52 -3.16 -22.29
C PHE A 12 21.74 -3.27 -23.61
N TYR A 13 20.45 -2.91 -23.62
CA TYR A 13 19.65 -2.93 -24.85
C TYR A 13 20.17 -1.93 -25.90
N ASN A 14 20.59 -0.74 -25.47
CA ASN A 14 21.22 0.24 -26.35
C ASN A 14 22.53 -0.27 -26.96
N GLN A 15 23.37 -0.95 -26.17
CA GLN A 15 24.57 -1.61 -26.70
C GLN A 15 24.23 -2.67 -27.74
N GLY A 16 23.18 -3.48 -27.51
CA GLY A 16 22.70 -4.47 -28.49
C GLY A 16 22.23 -3.82 -29.80
N ILE A 17 21.48 -2.71 -29.72
CA ILE A 17 21.05 -1.96 -30.90
C ILE A 17 22.25 -1.39 -31.66
N SER A 18 23.23 -0.81 -30.96
CA SER A 18 24.47 -0.32 -31.59
C SER A 18 25.25 -1.44 -32.27
N ALA A 19 25.35 -2.62 -31.64
CA ALA A 19 26.00 -3.78 -32.24
C ALA A 19 25.28 -4.29 -33.49
N LEU A 20 23.95 -4.33 -33.48
CA LEU A 20 23.14 -4.71 -34.66
C LEU A 20 23.30 -3.70 -35.80
N SER A 21 23.35 -2.40 -35.48
CA SER A 21 23.62 -1.37 -36.47
C SER A 21 25.02 -1.49 -37.06
N ALA A 22 26.04 -1.77 -36.24
CA ALA A 22 27.40 -2.02 -36.74
C ALA A 22 27.45 -3.27 -37.63
N PHE A 23 26.72 -4.33 -37.25
CA PHE A 23 26.61 -5.56 -38.03
C PHE A 23 25.95 -5.32 -39.40
N ASP A 24 24.89 -4.52 -39.46
CA ASP A 24 24.22 -4.14 -40.71
C ASP A 24 25.17 -3.41 -41.68
N ASN A 25 26.00 -2.51 -41.15
CA ASN A 25 26.96 -1.72 -41.92
C ASN A 25 28.27 -2.47 -42.29
N ALA A 26 28.52 -3.66 -41.75
CA ALA A 26 29.75 -4.41 -42.03
C ALA A 26 29.77 -4.93 -43.49
N GLY A 27 30.84 -4.64 -44.25
CA GLY A 27 30.92 -4.95 -45.70
C GLY A 27 31.71 -6.21 -46.08
N ASP A 28 32.44 -6.81 -45.14
CA ASP A 28 33.47 -7.82 -45.42
C ASP A 28 32.92 -9.21 -45.77
N LEU A 29 31.67 -9.50 -45.37
CA LEU A 29 30.96 -10.75 -45.64
C LEU A 29 29.68 -10.42 -46.41
N GLN A 30 29.37 -11.22 -47.44
CA GLN A 30 28.26 -10.97 -48.36
C GLN A 30 27.59 -12.29 -48.78
N GLY A 31 26.34 -12.21 -49.23
CA GLY A 31 25.57 -13.34 -49.73
C GLY A 31 24.24 -13.51 -49.00
N ALA A 32 23.31 -14.24 -49.62
CA ALA A 32 21.91 -14.30 -49.18
C ALA A 32 21.71 -14.70 -47.70
N ALA A 33 22.51 -15.63 -47.18
CA ALA A 33 22.46 -16.02 -45.77
C ALA A 33 22.92 -14.88 -44.83
N TYR A 34 23.95 -14.15 -45.20
CA TYR A 34 24.47 -13.03 -44.42
C TYR A 34 23.52 -11.82 -44.46
N ASP A 35 23.02 -11.49 -45.65
CA ASP A 35 22.07 -10.38 -45.86
C ASP A 35 20.74 -10.62 -45.14
N SER A 36 20.23 -11.86 -45.15
CA SER A 36 19.04 -12.24 -44.38
C SER A 36 19.25 -12.14 -42.87
N GLY A 37 20.46 -12.46 -42.37
CA GLY A 37 20.83 -12.25 -40.97
C GLY A 37 20.79 -10.78 -40.56
N LYS A 38 21.35 -9.89 -41.40
CA LYS A 38 21.29 -8.43 -41.19
C LYS A 38 19.85 -7.93 -41.16
N GLN A 39 19.07 -8.31 -42.17
CA GLN A 39 17.65 -7.94 -42.25
C GLN A 39 16.86 -8.43 -41.04
N TYR A 40 17.11 -9.65 -40.55
CA TYR A 40 16.47 -10.16 -39.35
C TYR A 40 16.86 -9.35 -38.09
N GLY A 41 18.15 -9.04 -37.92
CA GLY A 41 18.63 -8.20 -36.83
C GLY A 41 17.99 -6.80 -36.81
N MET A 42 17.86 -6.19 -37.99
CA MET A 42 17.31 -4.84 -38.13
C MET A 42 15.78 -4.80 -38.07
N ASN A 43 15.09 -5.75 -38.69
CA ASN A 43 13.64 -5.71 -38.84
C ASN A 43 12.90 -6.45 -37.72
N VAL A 44 13.55 -7.36 -37.00
CA VAL A 44 12.92 -8.16 -35.93
C VAL A 44 13.54 -7.84 -34.57
N ILE A 45 14.86 -8.01 -34.43
CA ILE A 45 15.50 -7.90 -33.12
C ILE A 45 15.56 -6.46 -32.63
N THR A 46 15.92 -5.50 -33.48
CA THR A 46 16.03 -4.09 -33.09
C THR A 46 14.71 -3.51 -32.56
N PRO A 47 13.54 -3.71 -33.22
CA PRO A 47 12.24 -3.31 -32.66
C PRO A 47 11.92 -3.97 -31.31
N LEU A 48 12.26 -5.25 -31.12
CA LEU A 48 12.04 -5.94 -29.85
C LEU A 48 12.87 -5.34 -28.72
N LEU A 49 14.14 -5.00 -28.97
CA LEU A 49 15.00 -4.32 -28.00
C LEU A 49 14.46 -2.93 -27.64
N LYS A 50 13.96 -2.17 -28.63
CA LYS A 50 13.29 -0.88 -28.38
C LYS A 50 12.02 -1.04 -27.54
N GLY A 51 11.22 -2.07 -27.80
CA GLY A 51 10.05 -2.40 -26.97
C GLY A 51 10.44 -2.75 -25.53
N ALA A 52 11.53 -3.49 -25.33
CA ALA A 52 12.05 -3.82 -24.00
C ALA A 52 12.56 -2.58 -23.24
N ILE A 53 13.16 -1.61 -23.94
CA ILE A 53 13.51 -0.29 -23.38
C ILE A 53 12.24 0.42 -22.90
N MET A 54 11.25 0.58 -23.79
CA MET A 54 9.98 1.27 -23.46
C MET A 54 9.27 0.63 -22.25
N TYR A 55 9.22 -0.71 -22.19
CA TYR A 55 8.68 -1.43 -21.04
C TYR A 55 9.46 -1.14 -19.75
N THR A 56 10.79 -1.13 -19.84
CA THR A 56 11.65 -0.87 -18.68
C THR A 56 11.49 0.55 -18.15
N GLU A 57 11.33 1.54 -19.03
CA GLU A 57 11.05 2.93 -18.67
C GLU A 57 9.70 3.05 -17.95
N LEU A 58 8.64 2.48 -18.52
CA LEU A 58 7.29 2.49 -17.92
C LEU A 58 7.28 1.85 -16.52
N VAL A 59 7.94 0.70 -16.36
CA VAL A 59 8.03 0.03 -15.06
C VAL A 59 8.85 0.86 -14.08
N SER A 60 9.96 1.45 -14.53
CA SER A 60 10.81 2.30 -13.67
C SER A 60 10.08 3.55 -13.19
N GLU A 61 9.14 4.05 -13.98
CA GLU A 61 8.27 5.17 -13.61
C GLU A 61 7.09 4.75 -12.70
N ALA A 62 6.46 3.61 -12.99
CA ALA A 62 5.27 3.17 -12.28
C ALA A 62 5.56 2.61 -10.88
N VAL A 63 6.66 1.87 -10.71
CA VAL A 63 6.97 1.17 -9.45
C VAL A 63 7.15 2.13 -8.26
N PRO A 64 7.84 3.28 -8.38
CA PRO A 64 7.93 4.24 -7.27
C PRO A 64 6.59 4.86 -6.88
N LYS A 65 5.60 4.91 -7.79
CA LYS A 65 4.26 5.49 -7.55
C LYS A 65 3.30 4.50 -6.88
N LEU A 66 3.63 3.21 -6.85
CA LEU A 66 2.77 2.17 -6.28
C LEU A 66 2.46 2.38 -4.80
N PRO A 67 3.45 2.65 -3.91
CA PRO A 67 3.17 2.85 -2.48
C PRO A 67 2.21 4.01 -2.20
N SER A 68 2.43 5.17 -2.83
CA SER A 68 1.55 6.33 -2.66
C SER A 68 0.17 6.09 -3.23
N LYS A 69 0.06 5.39 -4.37
CA LYS A 69 -1.23 5.02 -4.96
C LYS A 69 -1.99 4.05 -4.05
N TYR A 70 -1.31 3.05 -3.52
CA TYR A 70 -1.89 2.12 -2.55
C TYR A 70 -2.43 2.85 -1.31
N GLN A 71 -1.64 3.74 -0.70
CA GLN A 71 -2.08 4.55 0.42
C GLN A 71 -3.28 5.45 0.08
N SER A 72 -3.35 5.98 -1.15
CA SER A 72 -4.50 6.79 -1.57
C SER A 72 -5.78 5.99 -1.78
N GLU A 73 -5.69 4.72 -2.20
CA GLU A 73 -6.84 3.86 -2.47
C GLU A 73 -7.32 3.12 -1.22
N VAL A 74 -6.41 2.75 -0.31
CA VAL A 74 -6.69 1.92 0.87
C VAL A 74 -6.78 2.75 2.16
N GLY A 75 -6.34 4.01 2.12
CA GLY A 75 -6.20 4.85 3.31
C GLY A 75 -4.75 4.81 3.84
N GLY A 76 -4.22 5.98 4.19
CA GLY A 76 -2.89 6.13 4.80
C GLY A 76 -2.88 6.01 6.32
N GLU A 77 -4.03 5.68 6.90
CA GLU A 77 -4.18 5.43 8.32
C GLU A 77 -3.54 4.08 8.66
N ASP A 78 -2.51 4.12 9.51
CA ASP A 78 -2.09 2.95 10.28
C ASP A 78 -3.27 2.61 11.18
N LEU A 79 -4.15 1.74 10.71
CA LEU A 79 -5.06 1.01 11.58
C LEU A 79 -4.17 0.05 12.38
N ASP A 80 -3.42 0.54 13.34
CA ASP A 80 -2.69 -0.33 14.24
C ASP A 80 -3.73 -1.02 15.13
N SER A 81 -3.98 -2.29 14.81
CA SER A 81 -4.91 -3.12 15.56
C SER A 81 -4.55 -3.14 17.05
N GLU A 82 -3.26 -3.06 17.41
CA GLU A 82 -2.83 -3.03 18.81
C GLU A 82 -3.28 -1.74 19.51
N VAL A 83 -3.14 -0.59 18.83
CA VAL A 83 -3.61 0.71 19.34
C VAL A 83 -5.12 0.70 19.49
N LEU A 84 -5.87 0.29 18.46
CA LEU A 84 -7.33 0.22 18.49
C LEU A 84 -7.83 -0.75 19.57
N GLU A 85 -7.18 -1.90 19.74
CA GLU A 85 -7.50 -2.85 20.81
C GLU A 85 -7.18 -2.30 22.20
N SER A 86 -6.09 -1.54 22.34
CA SER A 86 -5.75 -0.88 23.61
C SER A 86 -6.79 0.16 24.00
N GLU A 87 -7.32 0.90 23.03
CA GLU A 87 -8.38 1.88 23.23
C GLU A 87 -9.69 1.21 23.66
N ILE A 88 -10.09 0.12 22.99
CA ILE A 88 -11.26 -0.68 23.39
C ILE A 88 -11.12 -1.17 24.83
N ARG A 89 -9.96 -1.74 25.19
CA ARG A 89 -9.69 -2.19 26.58
C ARG A 89 -9.80 -1.05 27.59
N SER A 90 -9.30 0.14 27.26
CA SER A 90 -9.39 1.34 28.10
C SER A 90 -10.83 1.81 28.30
N LEU A 91 -11.63 1.81 27.23
CA LEU A 91 -13.05 2.15 27.26
C LEU A 91 -13.85 1.14 28.11
N GLU A 92 -13.56 -0.16 27.96
CA GLU A 92 -14.18 -1.22 28.76
C GLU A 92 -13.86 -1.08 30.26
N ALA A 93 -12.60 -0.80 30.61
CA ALA A 93 -12.19 -0.55 31.99
C ALA A 93 -12.90 0.68 32.57
N SER A 94 -13.02 1.76 31.79
CA SER A 94 -13.71 2.99 32.19
C SER A 94 -15.21 2.76 32.41
N LEU A 95 -15.87 2.03 31.52
CA LEU A 95 -17.27 1.60 31.66
C LEU A 95 -17.49 0.76 32.92
N HIS A 96 -16.58 -0.19 33.16
CA HIS A 96 -16.63 -1.04 34.35
C HIS A 96 -16.56 -0.18 35.62
N GLY A 97 -15.61 0.76 35.70
CA GLY A 97 -15.47 1.66 36.84
C GLY A 97 -16.69 2.55 37.08
N ILE A 98 -17.26 3.16 36.03
CA ILE A 98 -18.46 3.99 36.15
C ILE A 98 -19.68 3.16 36.56
N ARG A 99 -19.83 1.95 36.02
CA ARG A 99 -20.90 1.04 36.42
C ARG A 99 -20.81 0.65 37.89
N TRP A 100 -19.61 0.36 38.40
CA TRP A 100 -19.39 0.13 39.83
C TRP A 100 -19.79 1.32 40.67
N MET A 101 -19.32 2.51 40.31
CA MET A 101 -19.63 3.74 41.03
C MET A 101 -21.14 4.01 41.03
N TYR A 102 -21.82 3.82 39.89
CA TYR A 102 -23.27 3.93 39.79
C TYR A 102 -23.99 2.99 40.75
N TYR A 103 -23.65 1.68 40.76
CA TYR A 103 -24.31 0.72 41.65
C TYR A 103 -24.01 0.96 43.14
N ALA A 104 -22.80 1.43 43.48
CA ALA A 104 -22.46 1.79 44.85
C ALA A 104 -23.25 3.00 45.35
N MET A 105 -23.48 3.99 44.48
CA MET A 105 -24.17 5.24 44.81
C MET A 105 -25.70 5.09 44.81
N VAL A 106 -26.28 4.22 43.98
CA VAL A 106 -27.73 4.04 43.91
C VAL A 106 -28.32 3.43 45.20
N GLY A 107 -27.51 2.75 46.00
CA GLY A 107 -27.89 2.17 47.29
C GLY A 107 -27.74 3.12 48.48
N ASP A 108 -27.23 4.33 48.27
CA ASP A 108 -27.02 5.34 49.30
C ASP A 108 -28.07 6.45 49.20
N GLU A 109 -28.86 6.64 50.27
CA GLU A 109 -29.96 7.60 50.35
C GLU A 109 -29.49 9.06 50.24
N SER A 110 -28.20 9.32 50.48
CA SER A 110 -27.61 10.67 50.38
C SER A 110 -27.18 11.07 48.95
N THR A 111 -27.21 10.13 48.00
CA THR A 111 -26.76 10.39 46.63
C THR A 111 -27.73 11.29 45.87
N SER A 112 -27.22 12.42 45.38
CA SER A 112 -28.01 13.33 44.56
C SER A 112 -28.36 12.74 43.19
N THR A 113 -29.63 12.85 42.79
CA THR A 113 -30.16 12.38 41.49
C THR A 113 -29.35 12.91 40.31
N SER A 114 -28.88 14.16 40.38
CA SER A 114 -28.03 14.79 39.36
C SER A 114 -26.70 14.07 39.16
N THR A 115 -26.11 13.52 40.22
CA THR A 115 -24.88 12.72 40.17
C THR A 115 -25.14 11.43 39.41
N LEU A 116 -26.22 10.70 39.74
CA LEU A 116 -26.62 9.50 39.02
C LEU A 116 -26.90 9.76 37.53
N SER A 117 -27.62 10.85 37.21
CA SER A 117 -27.87 11.25 35.82
C SER A 117 -26.58 11.55 35.05
N SER A 118 -25.62 12.24 35.67
CA SER A 118 -24.32 12.52 35.03
C SER A 118 -23.50 11.25 34.79
N LEU A 119 -23.55 10.27 35.70
CA LEU A 119 -22.91 8.97 35.54
C LEU A 119 -23.55 8.14 34.42
N LEU A 120 -24.88 8.14 34.33
CA LEU A 120 -25.61 7.48 33.24
C LEU A 120 -25.25 8.09 31.89
N ASN A 121 -25.27 9.42 31.76
CA ASN A 121 -24.90 10.09 30.51
C ASN A 121 -23.46 9.76 30.09
N ARG A 122 -22.52 9.69 31.05
CA ARG A 122 -21.14 9.27 30.77
C ARG A 122 -21.07 7.81 30.36
N MET A 123 -21.84 6.93 30.99
CA MET A 123 -21.92 5.51 30.65
C MET A 123 -22.45 5.31 29.22
N ASP A 124 -23.50 6.04 28.83
CA ASP A 124 -24.07 5.97 27.48
C ASP A 124 -23.08 6.49 26.43
N SER A 125 -22.41 7.62 26.71
CA SER A 125 -21.39 8.18 25.82
C SER A 125 -20.23 7.23 25.59
N LEU A 126 -19.67 6.63 26.66
CA LEU A 126 -18.58 5.65 26.56
C LEU A 126 -19.03 4.35 25.88
N THR A 127 -20.29 3.95 26.09
CA THR A 127 -20.85 2.77 25.42
C THR A 127 -20.93 3.01 23.90
N GLY A 128 -21.31 4.23 23.49
CA GLY A 128 -21.28 4.66 22.08
C GLY A 128 -19.88 4.56 21.48
N GLN A 129 -18.90 5.19 22.10
CA GLN A 129 -17.49 5.17 21.64
C GLN A 129 -16.94 3.74 21.52
N ARG A 130 -17.18 2.89 22.54
CA ARG A 130 -16.75 1.48 22.52
C ARG A 130 -17.38 0.72 21.37
N ASN A 131 -18.67 0.95 21.09
CA ASN A 131 -19.37 0.29 19.99
C ASN A 131 -18.81 0.72 18.65
N GLU A 132 -18.55 2.02 18.43
CA GLU A 132 -17.94 2.54 17.21
C GLU A 132 -16.55 1.91 16.97
N ALA A 133 -15.68 1.92 17.98
CA ALA A 133 -14.35 1.31 17.89
C ALA A 133 -14.42 -0.21 17.61
N SER A 134 -15.39 -0.91 18.22
CA SER A 134 -15.62 -2.33 17.97
C SER A 134 -16.14 -2.61 16.55
N GLN A 135 -16.94 -1.70 15.98
CA GLN A 135 -17.40 -1.81 14.58
C GLN A 135 -16.23 -1.60 13.61
N VAL A 136 -15.37 -0.60 13.83
CA VAL A 136 -14.15 -0.40 13.04
C VAL A 136 -13.28 -1.65 13.09
N LYS A 137 -13.07 -2.22 14.29
CA LYS A 137 -12.37 -3.51 14.43
C LYS A 137 -13.00 -4.62 13.58
N SER A 138 -14.33 -4.75 13.64
CA SER A 138 -15.06 -5.75 12.85
C SER A 138 -14.98 -5.51 11.34
N ILE A 139 -14.83 -4.27 10.87
CA ILE A 139 -14.79 -3.98 9.43
C ILE A 139 -13.37 -4.20 8.90
N CYS A 140 -12.37 -3.74 9.64
CA CYS A 140 -10.98 -3.74 9.21
C CYS A 140 -10.26 -5.09 9.43
N TRP A 141 -10.68 -5.90 10.42
CA TRP A 141 -9.92 -7.08 10.89
C TRP A 141 -10.74 -8.38 10.90
N LYS A 142 -11.74 -8.54 10.01
CA LYS A 142 -12.62 -9.72 9.94
C LYS A 142 -12.07 -10.93 9.15
N PHE A 143 -10.75 -11.03 8.98
CA PHE A 143 -10.09 -12.20 8.35
C PHE A 143 -9.23 -12.95 9.35
#